data_AF-A0A2E8XF12-F1
#
_entry.id   AF-A0A2E8XF12-F1
#
_cell.length_a   1.000
_cell.length_b   1.000
_cell.length_c   1.000
_cell.angle_alpha   90.00
_cell.angle_beta   90.00
_cell.angle_gamma   90.00
#
_symmetry.space_group_name_H-M   'P 1'
#
loop_
_entity.id
_entity.type
_entity.pdbx_description
1 polymer ?
#
loop_
_entity_poly.entity_id
_entity_poly.type
_entity_poly.pdbx_seq_one_letter_code
_entity_poly.pdbx_strand_id
1 'polypeptide(L)'
;MVNKRVVKTKAIILIASFCFASSSASADAIRDANRLLRVTDLGSRFESMAFNQTRMIIRTYASIVNMNASVSLPQSVKKSIAECYAEAYAWEQFEPGIAKIFADNLTRNEIALLIDFYNDLGHPPSEIVNFKNTLTKAEQIEFNSIEYIFNKSKGCLERDAEIINNYLASQNVDSSEYIKLE
;
A
#
# COMPACT_ATOMS: atom_id res chain seq x y z
N MET A 1 66.16 -30.55 22.50
CA MET A 1 65.60 -30.18 23.83
C MET A 1 66.07 -28.74 24.08
N VAL A 2 65.24 -27.70 24.10
CA VAL A 2 64.15 -27.40 25.07
C VAL A 2 63.02 -26.63 24.37
N ASN A 3 61.80 -27.02 24.74
CA ASN A 3 60.50 -26.50 24.33
C ASN A 3 60.19 -25.18 25.08
N LYS A 4 59.74 -24.12 24.39
CA LYS A 4 59.03 -23.00 25.05
C LYS A 4 57.82 -22.58 24.22
N ARG A 5 56.65 -22.89 24.78
CA ARG A 5 55.31 -22.50 24.32
C ARG A 5 54.87 -21.21 25.04
N VAL A 6 54.18 -20.36 24.28
CA VAL A 6 53.03 -19.50 24.67
C VAL A 6 53.32 -18.26 25.53
N VAL A 7 53.19 -17.07 24.92
CA VAL A 7 52.45 -15.92 25.50
C VAL A 7 51.69 -15.17 24.39
N LYS A 8 50.41 -15.54 24.25
CA LYS A 8 49.20 -14.69 24.16
C LYS A 8 49.11 -13.52 23.15
N THR A 9 48.31 -13.79 22.12
CA THR A 9 47.28 -12.96 21.47
C THR A 9 46.78 -11.74 22.27
N LYS A 10 46.64 -10.58 21.61
CA LYS A 10 45.46 -9.66 21.58
C LYS A 10 45.87 -8.20 21.28
N ALA A 11 45.46 -7.67 20.12
CA ALA A 11 45.21 -6.24 19.91
C ALA A 11 44.44 -6.01 18.59
N ILE A 12 43.25 -6.60 18.47
CA ILE A 12 42.25 -6.10 17.52
C ILE A 12 40.93 -6.04 18.32
N ILE A 13 40.13 -5.01 18.00
CA ILE A 13 38.78 -4.69 18.51
C ILE A 13 38.79 -3.69 19.67
N LEU A 14 38.41 -2.44 19.36
CA LEU A 14 37.28 -1.74 20.00
C LEU A 14 37.16 -0.29 19.47
N ILE A 15 36.71 -0.12 18.23
CA ILE A 15 35.98 1.10 17.81
C ILE A 15 34.87 0.66 16.85
N ALA A 16 33.81 0.05 17.38
CA ALA A 16 32.60 -0.27 16.62
C ALA A 16 31.38 -0.42 17.54
N SER A 17 31.20 0.47 18.53
CA SER A 17 30.08 0.35 19.47
C SER A 17 29.33 1.66 19.76
N PHE A 18 29.39 2.65 18.86
CA PHE A 18 28.70 3.93 19.09
C PHE A 18 27.65 4.34 18.05
N CYS A 19 27.07 3.39 17.29
CA CYS A 19 26.04 3.70 16.28
C CYS A 19 24.69 2.98 16.44
N PHE A 20 24.41 2.26 17.56
CA PHE A 20 23.18 1.46 17.68
C PHE A 20 22.09 2.06 18.60
N ALA A 21 22.28 3.24 19.18
CA ALA A 21 21.27 3.82 20.10
C ALA A 21 20.07 4.47 19.39
N SER A 22 20.21 4.88 18.12
CA SER A 22 19.15 5.53 17.35
C SER A 22 18.23 4.57 16.58
N SER A 23 18.61 3.29 16.45
CA SER A 23 17.84 2.27 15.71
C SER A 23 16.65 1.73 16.50
N SER A 24 16.76 1.67 17.84
CA SER A 24 15.71 1.09 18.69
C SER A 24 14.47 1.99 18.79
N ALA A 25 14.68 3.31 18.91
CA ALA A 25 13.60 4.27 19.09
C ALA A 25 12.69 4.36 17.85
N SER A 26 13.26 4.30 16.64
CA SER A 26 12.51 4.31 15.38
C SER A 26 11.83 2.97 15.09
N ALA A 27 12.48 1.85 15.38
CA ALA A 27 11.89 0.52 15.22
C ALA A 27 10.64 0.34 16.09
N ASP A 28 10.67 0.86 17.32
CA ASP A 28 9.50 0.87 18.19
C ASP A 28 8.35 1.74 17.65
N ALA A 29 8.64 2.94 17.13
CA ALA A 29 7.61 3.84 16.60
C ALA A 29 6.90 3.21 15.37
N ILE A 30 7.66 2.55 14.50
CA ILE A 30 7.11 1.80 13.37
C ILE A 30 6.27 0.60 13.85
N ARG A 31 6.71 -0.11 14.88
CA ARG A 31 5.93 -1.21 15.46
C ARG A 31 4.59 -0.72 16.01
N ASP A 32 4.60 0.39 16.73
CA ASP A 32 3.40 0.98 17.33
C ASP A 32 2.45 1.51 16.24
N ALA A 33 2.99 2.15 15.19
CA ALA A 33 2.21 2.55 14.01
C ALA A 33 1.57 1.34 13.31
N ASN A 34 2.31 0.26 13.07
CA ASN A 34 1.75 -0.97 12.50
C ASN A 34 0.64 -1.57 13.38
N ARG A 35 0.77 -1.47 14.71
CA ARG A 35 -0.31 -1.89 15.62
C ARG A 35 -1.56 -1.03 15.41
N LEU A 36 -1.40 0.29 15.24
CA LEU A 36 -2.51 1.19 14.92
C LEU A 36 -3.18 0.84 13.58
N LEU A 37 -2.40 0.55 12.53
CA LEU A 37 -2.95 0.12 11.23
C LEU A 37 -3.78 -1.16 11.34
N ARG A 38 -3.36 -2.11 12.20
CA ARG A 38 -4.11 -3.35 12.45
C ARG A 38 -5.41 -3.13 13.22
N VAL A 39 -5.39 -2.36 14.31
CA VAL A 39 -6.62 -2.14 15.12
C VAL A 39 -7.67 -1.30 14.37
N THR A 40 -7.24 -0.52 13.38
CA THR A 40 -8.15 0.25 12.51
C THR A 40 -8.66 -0.53 11.30
N ASP A 41 -8.19 -1.77 11.11
CA ASP A 41 -8.46 -2.59 9.93
C ASP A 41 -8.22 -1.85 8.60
N LEU A 42 -7.18 -0.99 8.57
CA LEU A 42 -6.96 -0.08 7.45
C LEU A 42 -6.66 -0.84 6.14
N GLY A 43 -5.91 -1.94 6.24
CA GLY A 43 -5.57 -2.78 5.09
C GLY A 43 -6.82 -3.35 4.41
N SER A 44 -7.69 -4.03 5.16
CA SER A 44 -8.94 -4.60 4.62
C SER A 44 -9.85 -3.53 4.01
N ARG A 45 -9.94 -2.35 4.64
CA ARG A 45 -10.72 -1.22 4.12
C ARG A 45 -10.13 -0.67 2.82
N PHE A 46 -8.80 -0.56 2.75
CA PHE A 46 -8.10 -0.13 1.54
C PHE A 46 -8.34 -1.10 0.39
N GLU A 47 -8.15 -2.40 0.60
CA GLU A 47 -8.36 -3.43 -0.42
C GLU A 47 -9.81 -3.50 -0.88
N SER A 48 -10.77 -3.43 0.05
CA SER A 48 -12.20 -3.36 -0.28
C SER A 48 -12.52 -2.15 -1.15
N MET A 49 -11.93 -1.00 -0.86
CA MET A 49 -12.10 0.21 -1.66
C MET A 49 -11.45 0.06 -3.04
N ALA A 50 -10.21 -0.45 -3.13
CA ALA A 50 -9.52 -0.72 -4.39
C ALA A 50 -10.31 -1.69 -5.28
N PHE A 51 -10.85 -2.76 -4.69
CA PHE A 51 -11.72 -3.72 -5.38
C PHE A 51 -12.99 -3.06 -5.93
N ASN A 52 -13.67 -2.23 -5.12
CA ASN A 52 -14.87 -1.52 -5.56
C ASN A 52 -14.57 -0.53 -6.69
N GLN A 53 -13.47 0.21 -6.61
CA GLN A 53 -13.02 1.11 -7.67
C GLN A 53 -12.72 0.35 -8.96
N THR A 54 -12.01 -0.77 -8.87
CA THR A 54 -11.71 -1.65 -10.01
C THR A 54 -13.00 -2.13 -10.70
N ARG A 55 -14.02 -2.52 -9.93
CA ARG A 55 -15.32 -2.90 -10.50
C ARG A 55 -16.03 -1.74 -11.20
N MET A 56 -15.86 -0.50 -10.73
CA MET A 56 -16.41 0.68 -11.41
C MET A 56 -15.67 0.95 -12.72
N ILE A 57 -14.35 0.90 -12.72
CA ILE A 57 -13.51 1.03 -13.92
C ILE A 57 -13.93 0.02 -14.99
N ILE A 58 -14.05 -1.26 -14.63
CA ILE A 58 -14.47 -2.32 -15.56
C ILE A 58 -15.88 -2.05 -16.12
N ARG A 59 -16.82 -1.57 -15.31
CA ARG A 59 -18.17 -1.22 -15.77
C ARG A 59 -18.12 -0.05 -16.76
N THR A 60 -17.33 0.97 -16.46
CA THR A 60 -17.15 2.13 -17.34
C THR A 60 -16.58 1.69 -18.69
N TYR A 61 -15.51 0.90 -18.71
CA TYR A 61 -14.95 0.36 -19.95
C TYR A 61 -15.94 -0.50 -20.72
N ALA A 62 -16.67 -1.40 -20.04
CA ALA A 62 -17.68 -2.23 -20.68
C ALA A 62 -18.81 -1.38 -21.30
N SER A 63 -19.23 -0.31 -20.64
CA SER A 63 -20.23 0.62 -21.16
C SER A 63 -19.71 1.37 -22.39
N ILE A 64 -18.49 1.89 -22.35
CA ILE A 64 -17.86 2.61 -23.46
C ILE A 64 -17.74 1.69 -24.69
N VAL A 65 -17.24 0.47 -24.49
CA VAL A 65 -17.06 -0.50 -25.57
C VAL A 65 -18.40 -0.91 -26.19
N ASN A 66 -19.42 -1.15 -25.36
CA ASN A 66 -20.76 -1.46 -25.85
C ASN A 66 -21.34 -0.30 -26.67
N MET A 67 -21.28 0.92 -26.14
CA MET A 67 -21.84 2.10 -26.83
C MET A 67 -21.14 2.41 -28.16
N ASN A 68 -19.82 2.19 -28.25
CA ASN A 68 -19.05 2.59 -29.43
C ASN A 68 -18.87 1.49 -30.48
N ALA A 69 -18.89 0.22 -30.07
CA ALA A 69 -18.62 -0.91 -30.96
C ALA A 69 -19.73 -1.97 -30.96
N SER A 70 -20.81 -1.77 -30.20
CA SER A 70 -21.93 -2.72 -30.07
C SER A 70 -21.52 -4.14 -29.65
N VAL A 71 -20.35 -4.28 -29.02
CA VAL A 71 -19.82 -5.54 -28.48
C VAL A 71 -19.73 -5.48 -26.97
N SER A 72 -19.87 -6.64 -26.32
CA SER A 72 -19.64 -6.74 -24.88
C SER A 72 -18.17 -7.04 -24.60
N LEU A 73 -17.60 -6.50 -23.52
CA LEU A 73 -16.27 -6.93 -23.06
C LEU A 73 -16.35 -8.36 -22.49
N PRO A 74 -15.53 -9.31 -22.98
CA PRO A 74 -15.54 -10.69 -22.51
C PRO A 74 -14.97 -10.77 -21.09
N GLN A 75 -15.34 -11.84 -20.38
CA GLN A 75 -14.93 -12.02 -18.98
C GLN A 75 -13.41 -12.15 -18.82
N SER A 76 -12.71 -12.69 -19.81
CA SER A 76 -11.24 -12.76 -19.84
C SER A 76 -10.60 -11.38 -19.76
N VAL A 77 -11.03 -10.43 -20.61
CA VAL A 77 -10.56 -9.04 -20.59
C VAL A 77 -10.84 -8.37 -19.26
N LYS A 78 -12.07 -8.51 -18.73
CA LYS A 78 -12.45 -7.95 -17.42
C LYS A 78 -11.57 -8.49 -16.29
N LYS A 79 -11.24 -9.79 -16.34
CA LYS A 79 -10.36 -10.44 -15.36
C LYS A 79 -8.94 -9.88 -15.46
N SER A 80 -8.39 -9.74 -16.67
CA SER A 80 -7.05 -9.18 -16.86
C SER A 80 -6.92 -7.75 -16.35
N ILE A 81 -7.96 -6.92 -16.54
CA ILE A 81 -8.03 -5.57 -15.96
C ILE A 81 -8.03 -5.66 -14.44
N ALA A 82 -8.89 -6.51 -13.87
CA ALA A 82 -8.99 -6.67 -12.41
C ALA A 82 -7.68 -7.13 -11.77
N GLU A 83 -6.95 -8.05 -12.42
CA GLU A 83 -5.66 -8.55 -11.96
C GLU A 83 -4.62 -7.43 -11.86
N CYS A 84 -4.57 -6.54 -12.86
CA CYS A 84 -3.63 -5.41 -12.81
C CYS A 84 -3.89 -4.53 -11.58
N TYR A 85 -5.15 -4.17 -11.30
CA TYR A 85 -5.46 -3.32 -10.15
C TYR A 85 -5.27 -4.04 -8.82
N ALA A 86 -5.58 -5.33 -8.73
CA ALA A 86 -5.32 -6.14 -7.54
C ALA A 86 -3.82 -6.18 -7.21
N GLU A 87 -2.97 -6.29 -8.23
CA GLU A 87 -1.52 -6.20 -8.06
C GLU A 87 -1.08 -4.77 -7.73
N ALA A 88 -1.45 -3.78 -8.53
CA ALA A 88 -0.96 -2.41 -8.37
C ALA A 88 -1.42 -1.74 -7.05
N TYR A 89 -2.54 -2.20 -6.49
CA TYR A 89 -3.13 -1.67 -5.26
C TYR A 89 -3.19 -2.72 -4.14
N ALA A 90 -2.28 -3.70 -4.11
CA ALA A 90 -2.14 -4.60 -2.97
C ALA A 90 -1.67 -3.84 -1.72
N TRP A 91 -2.31 -4.07 -0.56
CA TRP A 91 -2.03 -3.29 0.65
C TRP A 91 -0.57 -3.39 1.11
N GLU A 92 0.05 -4.56 0.93
CA GLU A 92 1.42 -4.84 1.36
C GLU A 92 2.47 -3.94 0.68
N GLN A 93 2.14 -3.36 -0.48
CA GLN A 93 3.01 -2.40 -1.16
C GLN A 93 3.03 -1.03 -0.48
N PHE A 94 1.95 -0.70 0.23
CA PHE A 94 1.78 0.60 0.87
C PHE A 94 2.01 0.57 2.37
N GLU A 95 1.65 -0.53 3.03
CA GLU A 95 1.69 -0.68 4.49
C GLU A 95 2.99 -0.16 5.13
N PRO A 96 4.21 -0.52 4.66
CA PRO A 96 5.42 -0.06 5.32
C PRO A 96 5.62 1.46 5.25
N GLY A 97 5.22 2.07 4.14
CA GLY A 97 5.32 3.52 3.95
C GLY A 97 4.26 4.28 4.73
N ILE A 98 3.04 3.77 4.78
CA ILE A 98 1.96 4.34 5.60
C ILE A 98 2.31 4.23 7.08
N ALA A 99 2.83 3.09 7.55
CA ALA A 99 3.31 2.94 8.92
C ALA A 99 4.41 3.96 9.25
N LYS A 100 5.32 4.21 8.30
CA LYS A 100 6.34 5.25 8.45
C LYS A 100 5.76 6.66 8.54
N ILE A 101 4.79 7.00 7.71
CA ILE A 101 4.11 8.31 7.78
C ILE A 101 3.47 8.52 9.15
N PHE A 102 2.80 7.51 9.69
CA PHE A 102 2.23 7.58 11.04
C PHE A 102 3.32 7.75 12.10
N ALA A 103 4.40 6.96 12.04
CA ALA A 103 5.51 7.05 12.99
C ALA A 103 6.28 8.39 12.94
N ASP A 104 6.35 9.02 11.77
CA ASP A 104 7.03 10.30 11.59
C ASP A 104 6.16 11.49 12.06
N ASN A 105 4.84 11.36 12.07
CA ASN A 105 3.90 12.44 12.40
C ASN A 105 3.31 12.33 13.81
N LEU A 106 3.27 11.12 14.39
CA LEU A 106 2.70 10.84 15.69
C LEU A 106 3.76 10.41 16.69
N THR A 107 3.68 10.94 17.90
CA THR A 107 4.43 10.45 19.05
C THR A 107 3.86 9.11 19.53
N ARG A 108 4.63 8.36 20.33
CA ARG A 108 4.15 7.11 20.93
C ARG A 108 2.88 7.29 21.78
N ASN A 109 2.79 8.40 22.52
CA ASN A 109 1.60 8.68 23.34
C ASN A 109 0.38 8.89 22.45
N GLU A 110 0.51 9.66 21.37
CA GLU A 110 -0.59 9.91 20.43
C GLU A 110 -1.03 8.61 19.73
N ILE A 111 -0.09 7.75 19.32
CA ILE A 111 -0.42 6.42 18.77
C ILE A 111 -1.15 5.56 19.80
N ALA A 112 -0.71 5.56 21.07
CA ALA A 112 -1.37 4.82 22.13
C ALA A 112 -2.80 5.31 22.38
N LEU A 113 -3.01 6.63 22.44
CA LEU A 113 -4.34 7.24 22.55
C LEU A 113 -5.27 6.81 21.40
N LEU A 114 -4.77 6.77 20.17
CA LEU A 114 -5.57 6.31 19.03
C LEU A 114 -5.87 4.81 19.13
N ILE A 115 -4.88 3.98 19.49
CA ILE A 115 -5.09 2.53 19.64
C ILE A 115 -6.16 2.24 20.69
N ASP A 116 -6.07 2.90 21.84
CA ASP A 116 -7.02 2.72 22.93
C ASP A 116 -8.41 3.21 22.52
N PHE A 117 -8.51 4.37 21.86
CA PHE A 117 -9.76 4.86 21.27
C PHE A 117 -10.41 3.85 20.31
N TYR A 118 -9.65 3.26 19.38
CA TYR A 118 -10.17 2.26 18.44
C TYR A 118 -10.52 0.91 19.09
N ASN A 119 -10.05 0.65 20.30
CA ASN A 119 -10.41 -0.55 21.08
C ASN A 119 -11.51 -0.26 22.13
N ASP A 120 -12.18 0.89 22.03
CA ASP A 120 -13.19 1.35 23.00
C ASP A 120 -12.66 1.39 24.44
N LEU A 121 -11.35 1.66 24.61
CA LEU A 121 -10.72 1.83 25.91
C LEU A 121 -10.83 3.30 26.35
N GLY A 122 -11.23 3.51 27.59
CA GLY A 122 -11.38 4.84 28.16
C GLY A 122 -10.04 5.53 28.45
N HIS A 123 -10.02 6.85 28.31
CA HIS A 123 -8.89 7.70 28.72
C HIS A 123 -9.27 8.63 29.86
N PRO A 124 -8.32 8.96 30.76
CA PRO A 124 -8.59 9.94 31.80
C PRO A 124 -8.84 11.33 31.19
N PRO A 125 -9.68 12.19 31.81
CA PRO A 125 -9.98 13.53 31.30
C PRO A 125 -8.74 14.41 31.06
N SER A 126 -7.62 14.13 31.73
CA SER A 126 -6.35 14.82 31.52
C SER A 126 -5.79 14.65 30.10
N GLU A 127 -6.13 13.58 29.38
CA GLU A 127 -5.65 13.32 28.01
C GLU A 127 -6.50 13.98 26.92
N ILE A 128 -7.62 14.64 27.26
CA ILE A 128 -8.52 15.26 26.26
C ILE A 128 -7.76 16.26 25.37
N VAL A 129 -6.85 17.04 25.94
CA VAL A 129 -6.06 18.02 25.17
C VAL A 129 -5.09 17.32 24.23
N ASN A 130 -4.41 16.27 24.69
CA ASN A 130 -3.50 15.49 23.86
C ASN A 130 -4.24 14.77 22.72
N PHE A 131 -5.41 14.21 23.00
CA PHE A 131 -6.26 13.60 21.98
C PHE A 131 -6.70 14.62 20.93
N LYS A 132 -7.20 15.80 21.34
CA LYS A 132 -7.55 16.88 20.40
C LYS A 132 -6.36 17.30 19.53
N ASN A 133 -5.19 17.48 20.13
CA ASN A 133 -3.95 17.81 19.41
C ASN A 133 -3.50 16.69 18.46
N THR A 134 -3.79 15.43 18.80
CA THR A 134 -3.55 14.29 17.90
C THR A 134 -4.40 14.41 16.65
N LEU A 135 -5.69 14.74 16.82
CA LEU A 135 -6.63 14.87 15.70
C LEU A 135 -6.28 16.00 14.73
N THR A 136 -5.63 17.08 15.19
CA THR A 136 -5.23 18.18 14.29
C THR A 136 -4.17 17.77 13.27
N LYS A 137 -3.52 16.62 13.43
CA LYS A 137 -2.51 16.07 12.50
C LYS A 137 -3.12 15.22 11.38
N ALA A 138 -4.42 14.92 11.45
CA ALA A 138 -5.08 13.99 10.53
C ALA A 138 -4.93 14.41 9.07
N GLU A 139 -5.18 15.68 8.75
CA GLU A 139 -5.10 16.20 7.37
C GLU A 139 -3.69 16.04 6.78
N GLN A 140 -2.65 16.32 7.56
CA GLN A 140 -1.26 16.18 7.10
C GLN A 140 -0.90 14.71 6.87
N ILE A 141 -1.34 13.81 7.77
CA ILE A 141 -1.12 12.36 7.63
C ILE A 141 -1.84 11.83 6.39
N GLU A 142 -3.09 12.24 6.17
CA GLU A 142 -3.88 11.88 5.00
C GLU A 142 -3.21 12.36 3.71
N PHE A 143 -2.84 13.65 3.65
CA PHE A 143 -2.15 14.22 2.50
C PHE A 143 -0.86 13.45 2.16
N ASN A 144 0.01 13.22 3.15
CA ASN A 144 1.24 12.46 2.97
C ASN A 144 0.98 11.03 2.50
N SER A 145 -0.08 10.40 3.01
CA SER A 145 -0.47 9.04 2.64
C SER A 145 -0.96 8.97 1.20
N ILE A 146 -1.77 9.92 0.77
CA ILE A 146 -2.25 10.03 -0.61
C ILE A 146 -1.09 10.28 -1.56
N GLU A 147 -0.20 11.23 -1.27
CA GLU A 147 0.99 11.49 -2.08
C GLU A 147 1.88 10.25 -2.18
N TYR A 148 2.07 9.53 -1.07
CA TYR A 148 2.85 8.30 -1.06
C TYR A 148 2.22 7.22 -1.96
N ILE A 149 0.92 6.97 -1.83
CA ILE A 149 0.20 5.99 -2.66
C ILE A 149 0.30 6.38 -4.14
N PHE A 150 0.02 7.64 -4.46
CA PHE A 150 0.08 8.16 -5.83
C PHE A 150 1.47 7.93 -6.46
N ASN A 151 2.53 8.32 -5.76
CA ASN A 151 3.91 8.21 -6.24
C ASN A 151 4.43 6.76 -6.33
N LYS A 152 3.79 5.82 -5.62
CA LYS A 152 4.19 4.40 -5.63
C LYS A 152 3.33 3.53 -6.53
N SER A 153 2.12 3.96 -6.87
CA SER A 153 1.26 3.23 -7.79
C SER A 153 1.76 3.39 -9.23
N LYS A 154 1.97 2.28 -9.94
CA LYS A 154 2.36 2.30 -11.37
C LYS A 154 1.17 2.57 -12.31
N GLY A 155 -0.07 2.49 -11.80
CA GLY A 155 -1.29 2.56 -12.60
C GLY A 155 -1.49 1.35 -13.52
N CYS A 156 -2.68 1.25 -14.12
CA CYS A 156 -3.06 0.15 -15.02
C CYS A 156 -3.64 0.63 -16.37
N LEU A 157 -3.83 1.94 -16.53
CA LEU A 157 -4.58 2.52 -17.65
C LEU A 157 -4.03 2.14 -19.04
N GLU A 158 -2.71 2.19 -19.22
CA GLU A 158 -2.07 1.87 -20.50
C GLU A 158 -2.29 0.40 -20.89
N ARG A 159 -2.12 -0.51 -19.91
CA ARG A 159 -2.37 -1.95 -20.07
C ARG A 159 -3.84 -2.23 -20.37
N ASP A 160 -4.75 -1.55 -19.68
CA ASP A 160 -6.20 -1.70 -19.91
C ASP A 160 -6.57 -1.29 -21.33
N ALA A 161 -6.05 -0.15 -21.81
CA ALA A 161 -6.27 0.33 -23.15
C ALA A 161 -5.74 -0.65 -24.20
N GLU A 162 -4.53 -1.20 -24.01
CA GLU A 162 -3.94 -2.20 -24.89
C GLU A 162 -4.81 -3.46 -24.98
N ILE A 163 -5.22 -4.03 -23.85
CA ILE A 163 -6.02 -5.27 -23.81
C ILE A 163 -7.39 -5.05 -24.48
N ILE A 164 -8.04 -3.91 -24.22
CA ILE A 164 -9.33 -3.57 -24.83
C ILE A 164 -9.17 -3.37 -26.34
N ASN A 165 -8.14 -2.64 -26.79
CA ASN A 165 -7.90 -2.41 -28.21
C ASN A 165 -7.58 -3.70 -28.97
N ASN A 166 -6.76 -4.58 -28.38
CA ASN A 166 -6.46 -5.89 -28.95
C ASN A 166 -7.72 -6.75 -29.09
N TYR A 167 -8.61 -6.71 -28.09
CA TYR A 167 -9.91 -7.36 -28.19
C TYR A 167 -10.75 -6.79 -29.33
N LEU A 168 -10.91 -5.47 -29.42
CA LEU A 168 -11.68 -4.83 -30.48
C LEU A 168 -11.12 -5.13 -31.88
N ALA A 169 -9.79 -5.13 -32.03
CA ALA A 169 -9.13 -5.51 -33.28
C ALA A 169 -9.50 -6.94 -33.69
N SER A 170 -9.53 -7.90 -32.76
CA SER A 170 -9.92 -9.29 -33.05
C SER A 170 -11.36 -9.42 -33.56
N GLN A 171 -12.28 -8.57 -33.07
CA GLN A 171 -13.69 -8.57 -33.53
C GLN A 171 -13.83 -8.04 -34.96
N ASN A 172 -12.94 -7.14 -35.39
CA ASN A 172 -12.93 -6.60 -36.75
C ASN A 172 -12.30 -7.55 -37.78
N VAL A 173 -11.44 -8.47 -37.35
CA VAL A 173 -10.84 -9.49 -38.22
C VAL A 173 -11.88 -10.55 -38.59
N ASP A 174 -12.70 -10.98 -37.62
CA ASP A 174 -13.78 -11.96 -37.83
C ASP A 174 -14.88 -11.46 -38.78
N SER A 175 -15.21 -10.16 -38.76
CA SER A 175 -16.22 -9.59 -39.67
C SER A 175 -15.73 -9.40 -41.12
N SER A 176 -14.41 -9.30 -41.32
CA SER A 176 -13.80 -9.15 -42.66
C SER A 176 -13.75 -10.48 -43.43
N GLU A 177 -13.71 -11.61 -42.74
CA GLU A 177 -13.63 -12.94 -43.37
C GLU A 177 -14.99 -13.39 -43.96
N TYR A 178 -16.11 -12.94 -43.38
CA TYR A 178 -17.46 -13.17 -43.92
C TYR A 178 -17.79 -12.35 -45.17
N ILE A 179 -17.13 -11.22 -45.41
CA ILE A 179 -17.38 -10.36 -46.60
C ILE A 179 -16.75 -10.93 -47.88
N LYS A 180 -15.86 -11.93 -47.78
CA LYS A 180 -15.18 -12.55 -48.94
C LYS A 180 -15.90 -13.77 -49.53
N LEU A 181 -17.11 -14.09 -49.06
CA LEU A 181 -17.87 -15.28 -49.48
C LEU A 181 -19.20 -14.96 -50.21
N GLU A 182 -19.44 -13.70 -50.56
CA GLU A 182 -20.53 -13.27 -51.47
C GLU A 182 -19.95 -12.72 -52.78
#